data_AF-A0A7U9RPV6-F1
#
_entry.id   AF-A0A7U9RPV6-F1
#
_cell.length_a   1.000
_cell.length_b   1.000
_cell.length_c   1.000
_cell.angle_alpha   90.00
_cell.angle_beta   90.00
_cell.angle_gamma   90.00
#
_symmetry.space_group_name_H-M   'P 1'
#
loop_
_entity.id
_entity.type
_entity.pdbx_description
1 polymer ?
#
loop_
_entity_poly.entity_id
_entity_poly.type
_entity_poly.pdbx_seq_one_letter_code
_entity_poly.pdbx_strand_id
1 'polypeptide(L)' 'MKESLKEMDFTTLRNNFDQICDEINKGNETVTLTLKSGRKVFIMSEENYDNISRYVIDNNSVNVLH' A
#
# COMPACT_ATOMS: atom_id res chain seq x y z
N MET A 1 10.80 -12.71 -6.69
CA MET A 1 11.43 -11.41 -6.32
C MET A 1 11.11 -11.14 -4.87
N LYS A 2 12.06 -10.65 -4.08
CA LYS A 2 11.86 -10.37 -2.65
C LYS A 2 11.23 -8.98 -2.56
N GLU A 3 9.96 -8.90 -2.21
CA GLU A 3 9.30 -7.60 -1.98
C GLU A 3 9.98 -6.90 -0.80
N SER A 4 10.41 -5.66 -1.02
CA SER A 4 11.08 -4.85 0.00
C SER A 4 10.04 -3.92 0.63
N LEU A 5 9.80 -4.10 1.93
CA LEU A 5 8.93 -3.24 2.71
C LEU A 5 9.76 -2.14 3.37
N LYS A 6 9.47 -0.89 3.04
CA LYS A 6 10.16 0.28 3.59
C LYS A 6 9.25 1.01 4.57
N GLU A 7 9.61 1.03 5.84
CA GLU A 7 8.89 1.82 6.84
C GLU A 7 9.31 3.29 6.78
N MET A 8 8.32 4.19 6.78
CA MET A 8 8.53 5.63 6.67
C MET A 8 7.60 6.40 7.60
N ASP A 9 8.03 7.58 8.04
CA ASP A 9 7.19 8.51 8.80
C ASP A 9 6.39 9.46 7.90
N PHE A 10 5.33 10.07 8.45
CA PHE A 10 4.40 10.91 7.70
C PHE A 10 5.05 12.18 7.15
N THR A 11 6.00 12.75 7.89
CA THR A 11 6.66 14.00 7.50
C THR A 11 7.56 13.77 6.31
N THR A 12 8.35 12.68 6.34
CA THR A 12 9.23 12.26 5.25
C THR A 12 8.42 11.91 4.01
N LEU A 13 7.32 11.15 4.16
CA LEU A 13 6.42 10.83 3.05
C LEU A 13 5.81 12.09 2.45
N ARG A 14 5.27 12.99 3.28
CA ARG A 14 4.62 14.22 2.83
C ARG A 14 5.58 15.13 2.06
N ASN A 15 6.83 15.23 2.51
CA ASN A 15 7.80 16.13 1.89
C ASN A 15 8.36 15.59 0.56
N ASN A 16 8.30 14.28 0.33
CA ASN A 16 8.89 13.61 -0.84
C ASN A 16 7.87 12.75 -1.59
N PHE A 17 6.58 13.08 -1.49
CA PHE A 17 5.48 12.21 -1.94
C PHE A 17 5.62 11.80 -3.41
N ASP A 18 5.84 12.79 -4.29
CA ASP A 18 5.94 12.55 -5.73
C ASP A 18 7.13 11.64 -6.08
N GLN A 19 8.30 11.91 -5.47
CA GLN A 19 9.49 11.09 -5.67
C GLN A 19 9.29 9.65 -5.19
N ILE A 20 8.66 9.47 -4.04
CA ILE A 20 8.38 8.15 -3.47
C ILE A 20 7.40 7.37 -4.35
N CYS A 21 6.34 8.03 -4.84
CA CYS A 21 5.41 7.41 -5.80
C CYS A 21 6.12 6.99 -7.09
N ASP A 22 7.03 7.81 -7.61
CA ASP A 22 7.85 7.48 -8.77
C ASP A 22 8.77 6.28 -8.51
N GLU A 23 9.40 6.20 -7.34
CA GLU A 23 10.25 5.08 -6.92
C GLU A 23 9.43 3.79 -6.79
N ILE A 24 8.27 3.86 -6.14
CA ILE A 24 7.33 2.73 -5.97
C ILE A 24 6.80 2.24 -7.32
N ASN A 25 6.52 3.14 -8.27
CA ASN A 25 6.03 2.75 -9.60
C ASN A 25 7.14 2.19 -10.49
N LYS A 26 8.40 2.56 -10.28
CA LYS A 26 9.55 2.05 -11.04
C LYS A 26 10.12 0.74 -10.46
N GLY A 27 9.82 0.42 -9.21
CA GLY A 27 10.31 -0.77 -8.51
C GLY A 27 9.20 -1.67 -7.96
N ASN A 28 9.59 -2.79 -7.35
CA ASN A 28 8.66 -3.65 -6.57
C ASN A 28 8.75 -3.33 -5.06
N GLU A 29 8.89 -2.04 -4.72
CA GLU A 29 8.96 -1.60 -3.32
C GLU A 29 7.57 -1.20 -2.81
N THR A 30 7.29 -1.54 -1.56
CA THR A 30 6.07 -1.11 -0.86
C THR A 30 6.48 -0.26 0.34
N VAL A 31 5.88 0.91 0.46
CA VAL A 31 6.10 1.80 1.61
C VAL A 31 5.00 1.59 2.63
N THR A 32 5.37 1.44 3.90
CA THR A 32 4.44 1.39 5.03
C THR A 32 4.59 2.61 5.92
N LEU A 33 3.47 3.14 6.36
CA LEU A 33 3.36 4.29 7.25
C LEU A 33 2.54 3.89 8.47
N THR A 34 3.11 4.01 9.66
CA THR A 34 2.36 3.90 10.92
C THR A 34 1.92 5.29 11.37
N LEU A 35 0.61 5.57 11.29
CA LEU A 35 0.03 6.80 11.79
C LEU A 35 0.04 6.82 13.32
N LYS A 36 0.05 8.02 13.91
CA LYS A 36 -0.03 8.21 15.38
C LYS A 36 -1.25 7.54 16.02
N SER A 37 -2.32 7.33 15.25
CA SER A 37 -3.52 6.60 15.68
C SER A 37 -3.34 5.07 15.72
N GLY A 38 -2.14 4.56 15.45
CA GLY A 38 -1.85 3.12 15.34
C GLY A 38 -2.29 2.49 14.02
N ARG A 39 -2.95 3.27 13.15
CA ARG A 39 -3.34 2.82 11.80
C ARG A 39 -2.13 2.68 10.90
N LYS A 40 -2.00 1.56 10.21
CA LYS A 40 -0.97 1.34 9.19
C LYS A 40 -1.55 1.58 7.80
N VAL A 41 -0.81 2.32 6.98
CA VAL A 41 -1.14 2.60 5.59
C VAL A 41 -0.04 2.03 4.72
N PHE A 42 -0.39 1.23 3.73
CA PHE A 42 0.54 0.68 2.75
C PHE A 42 0.35 1.43 1.42
N ILE A 43 1.46 1.80 0.81
CA ILE A 43 1.52 2.50 -0.47
C ILE A 43 2.34 1.61 -1.40
N MET A 44 1.74 1.23 -2.50
CA MET A 44 2.30 0.34 -3.52
C MET A 44 1.86 0.81 -4.90
N SER A 45 2.50 0.31 -5.96
CA SER A 45 2.07 0.59 -7.33
C SER A 45 0.70 -0.01 -7.59
N GLU A 46 -0.06 0.62 -8.50
CA GLU A 46 -1.37 0.11 -8.93
C GLU A 46 -1.25 -1.31 -9.50
N GLU A 47 -0.19 -1.58 -10.28
CA GLU A 47 0.07 -2.93 -10.80
C GLU A 47 0.24 -3.97 -9.68
N ASN A 48 0.96 -3.64 -8.60
CA ASN A 48 1.11 -4.54 -7.46
C ASN A 48 -0.20 -4.71 -6.70
N TYR A 49 -0.97 -3.64 -6.53
CA TYR A 49 -2.30 -3.72 -5.92
C TYR A 49 -3.22 -4.62 -6.74
N ASP A 50 -3.26 -4.46 -8.07
CA ASP A 50 -4.04 -5.28 -9.00
C ASP A 50 -3.60 -6.74 -9.00
N ASN A 51 -2.28 -6.98 -8.93
CA ASN A 51 -1.75 -8.33 -8.85
C ASN A 51 -2.19 -9.01 -7.54
N ILE A 52 -2.18 -8.31 -6.42
CA ILE A 52 -2.66 -8.86 -5.13
C ILE A 52 -4.18 -9.02 -5.14
N SER A 53 -4.93 -8.03 -5.61
CA SER A 53 -6.39 -8.03 -5.62
C SER A 53 -6.95 -9.16 -6.50
N ARG A 54 -6.25 -9.54 -7.58
CA ARG A 54 -6.57 -10.73 -8.38
C ARG A 54 -6.55 -12.03 -7.58
N TYR A 55 -5.80 -12.10 -6.48
CA TYR A 55 -5.78 -13.25 -5.57
C TYR A 55 -6.64 -13.06 -4.32
N VAL A 56 -6.97 -11.80 -3.97
CA VAL A 56 -7.92 -11.49 -2.90
C VAL A 56 -9.33 -11.53 -3.48
N ILE A 57 -9.95 -12.71 -3.46
CA ILE A 57 -11.38 -12.85 -3.68
C ILE A 57 -12.09 -12.02 -2.59
N ASP A 58 -12.80 -10.96 -2.99
CA ASP A 58 -13.73 -10.25 -2.12
C ASP A 58 -14.66 -11.29 -1.47
N ASN A 59 -14.51 -11.52 -0.17
CA ASN A 59 -15.51 -12.27 0.58
C ASN A 59 -16.72 -11.34 0.77
N ASN A 60 -17.45 -11.13 -0.32
CA ASN A 60 -18.75 -10.46 -0.35
C ASN A 60 -19.85 -11.34 0.30
N SER A 61 -19.54 -12.02 1.42
CA SER A 61 -20.57 -12.38 2.40
C SER A 61 -20.99 -11.12 3.18
N VAL A 62 -21.35 -10.07 2.43
CA VAL A 62 -22.26 -9.06 2.93
C VAL A 62 -23.56 -9.81 3.17
N ASN A 63 -23.84 -10.05 4.46
CA ASN A 63 -25.14 -10.46 4.94
C ASN A 63 -26.16 -9.39 4.49
N VAL A 64 -26.71 -9.55 3.29
CA VAL A 64 -27.92 -8.85 2.90
C VAL A 64 -29.06 -9.60 3.59
N LEU A 65 -29.27 -9.27 4.87
CA LEU A 65 -30.51 -9.61 5.57
C LEU A 65 -31.60 -8.74 4.95
N HIS A 66 -32.36 -9.35 4.03
CA HIS A 66 -33.63 -8.81 3.53
C HIS A 66 -34.77 -9.27 4.44
#